data_AF-A0A3E5ESS1-F1
#
_entry.id   AF-A0A3E5ESS1-F1
#
_cell.length_a   1.000
_cell.length_b   1.000
_cell.length_c   1.000
_cell.angle_alpha   90.00
_cell.angle_beta   90.00
_cell.angle_gamma   90.00
#
_symmetry.space_group_name_H-M   'P 1'
#
loop_
_entity.id
_entity.type
_entity.pdbx_description
1 polymer ?
#
loop_
_entity_poly.entity_id
_entity_poly.type
_entity_poly.pdbx_seq_one_letter_code
_entity_poly.pdbx_strand_id
1 'polypeptide(L)'
;MNSDKDIPLLSSIYKSKHTGRASASTRKKGSITVEAAMAVPIFFFATLALVLLLELLSVQTAVRSGLQEAGKKLAVQAVEVPAVIPSNLERDVVNSIGAERLERSIVEGGSSGINCNQSYLSPFTGIGEIQASYQVRIPVPGFSIAPISYKETMRIKAWTGYEAGGVGEEDDQIVYVTDTGVVYHKNPHCTHLDLSIHAAASSELNSLRNENGGKYHACEKCVHGSSMGGSVYITDQGDRYHNSLTCSGLKRTVYTARISEVPGKRACSKCGGK
;
A
#
# COMPACT_ATOMS: atom_id res chain seq x y z
N MET A 1 -71.52 16.34 94.59
CA MET A 1 -72.85 15.82 94.22
C MET A 1 -73.24 16.51 92.93
N ASN A 2 -73.52 15.73 91.86
CA ASN A 2 -73.81 16.15 90.48
C ASN A 2 -72.67 16.88 89.75
N SER A 3 -72.48 16.81 88.45
CA SER A 3 -72.88 15.89 87.36
C SER A 3 -72.04 16.38 86.16
N ASP A 4 -71.57 15.44 85.35
CA ASP A 4 -71.13 15.50 83.94
C ASP A 4 -70.73 16.85 83.30
N LYS A 5 -69.59 16.83 82.59
CA LYS A 5 -69.54 16.86 81.11
C LYS A 5 -68.13 16.76 80.52
N ASP A 6 -68.02 15.83 79.55
CA ASP A 6 -67.31 15.81 78.24
C ASP A 6 -65.80 16.13 78.17
N ILE A 7 -64.92 15.52 77.34
CA ILE A 7 -64.96 14.98 75.96
C ILE A 7 -63.67 14.06 75.78
N PRO A 8 -63.24 13.57 74.58
CA PRO A 8 -63.74 12.60 73.57
C PRO A 8 -62.88 11.30 73.49
N LEU A 9 -63.26 10.30 72.66
CA LEU A 9 -62.48 9.81 71.49
C LEU A 9 -62.95 8.43 70.94
N LEU A 10 -63.01 8.39 69.59
CA LEU A 10 -62.80 7.25 68.65
C LEU A 10 -63.85 6.12 68.62
N SER A 11 -64.27 5.56 67.48
CA SER A 11 -64.21 5.97 66.07
C SER A 11 -64.99 4.92 65.26
N SER A 12 -66.05 5.38 64.60
CA SER A 12 -66.45 5.13 63.20
C SER A 12 -66.13 3.76 62.57
N ILE A 13 -67.20 2.96 62.42
CA ILE A 13 -67.35 1.94 61.38
C ILE A 13 -68.37 2.47 60.37
N TYR A 14 -67.94 2.78 59.14
CA TYR A 14 -68.83 2.69 57.99
C TYR A 14 -68.06 2.37 56.70
N LYS A 15 -68.23 1.13 56.23
CA LYS A 15 -67.76 0.64 54.93
C LYS A 15 -68.57 1.32 53.81
N SER A 16 -67.92 2.18 53.04
CA SER A 16 -68.39 2.63 51.72
C SER A 16 -67.73 1.81 50.63
N LYS A 17 -68.56 1.24 49.76
CA LYS A 17 -68.22 0.36 48.63
C LYS A 17 -67.94 1.25 47.42
N HIS A 18 -66.67 1.57 47.13
CA HIS A 18 -66.31 2.25 45.89
C HIS A 18 -66.01 1.24 44.78
N THR A 19 -66.97 1.07 43.87
CA THR A 19 -66.74 0.52 42.53
C THR A 19 -66.02 1.56 41.67
N GLY A 20 -64.71 1.70 41.86
CA GLY A 20 -63.85 2.46 40.97
C GLY A 20 -63.45 1.58 39.78
N ARG A 21 -63.85 1.97 38.56
CA ARG A 21 -63.31 1.39 37.34
C ARG A 21 -61.79 1.58 37.36
N ALA A 22 -61.02 0.49 37.33
CA ALA A 22 -59.60 0.57 36.99
C ALA A 22 -59.51 0.84 35.49
N SER A 23 -59.55 2.11 35.10
CA SER A 23 -59.22 2.52 33.74
C SER A 23 -57.70 2.58 33.62
N ALA A 24 -57.13 1.53 33.02
CA ALA A 24 -55.81 1.61 32.42
C ALA A 24 -55.78 2.69 31.32
N SER A 25 -54.59 3.22 31.06
CA SER A 25 -54.20 4.19 30.02
C SER A 25 -54.31 5.68 30.39
N THR A 26 -53.34 6.14 31.18
CA THR A 26 -52.76 7.48 30.96
C THR A 26 -51.91 7.42 29.69
N ARG A 27 -52.55 7.26 28.52
CA ARG A 27 -51.86 7.42 27.24
C ARG A 27 -51.44 8.89 27.18
N LYS A 28 -50.15 9.19 27.41
CA LYS A 28 -49.59 10.53 27.25
C LYS A 28 -49.81 10.97 25.80
N LYS A 29 -50.88 11.73 25.56
CA LYS A 29 -51.32 12.21 24.22
C LYS A 29 -50.39 13.28 23.60
N GLY A 30 -49.15 13.40 24.07
CA GLY A 30 -48.12 14.29 23.52
C GLY A 30 -46.72 13.65 23.39
N SER A 31 -46.56 12.34 23.64
CA SER A 31 -45.24 11.67 23.58
C SER A 31 -44.66 11.68 22.16
N ILE A 32 -45.51 11.43 21.17
CA ILE A 32 -45.09 11.27 19.77
C ILE A 32 -44.50 12.57 19.20
N THR A 33 -45.03 13.74 19.58
CA THR A 33 -44.53 15.03 19.08
C THR A 33 -43.23 15.44 19.73
N VAL A 34 -43.05 15.19 21.03
CA VAL A 34 -41.79 15.46 21.75
C VAL A 34 -40.69 14.50 21.30
N GLU A 35 -41.00 13.22 21.15
CA GLU A 35 -40.08 12.22 20.61
C GLU A 35 -39.65 12.59 19.19
N ALA A 36 -40.58 12.96 18.31
CA ALA A 36 -40.26 13.41 16.95
C ALA A 36 -39.43 14.71 16.94
N ALA A 37 -39.74 15.67 17.82
CA ALA A 37 -39.00 16.94 17.93
C ALA A 37 -37.54 16.75 18.36
N MET A 38 -37.22 15.68 19.10
CA MET A 38 -35.84 15.33 19.47
C MET A 38 -35.18 14.39 18.45
N ALA A 39 -35.92 13.42 17.92
CA ALA A 39 -35.38 12.42 17.01
C ALA A 39 -34.90 13.03 15.68
N VAL A 40 -35.65 13.99 15.12
CA VAL A 40 -35.32 14.62 13.83
C VAL A 40 -33.98 15.38 13.88
N PRO A 41 -33.73 16.30 14.83
CA PRO A 41 -32.43 16.96 14.94
C PRO A 41 -31.26 16.00 15.18
N ILE A 42 -31.45 14.96 16.02
CA ILE A 42 -30.41 13.96 16.29
C ILE A 42 -30.07 13.18 15.02
N PHE A 43 -31.08 12.79 14.24
CA PHE A 43 -30.88 12.12 12.97
C PHE A 43 -30.09 12.99 11.99
N PHE A 44 -30.48 14.25 11.80
CA PHE A 44 -29.73 15.16 10.93
C PHE A 44 -28.31 15.40 11.42
N PHE A 45 -28.11 15.60 12.72
CA PHE A 45 -26.78 15.72 13.31
C PHE A 45 -25.92 14.48 13.02
N ALA A 46 -26.47 13.27 13.19
CA ALA A 46 -25.78 12.03 12.87
C ALA A 46 -25.42 11.92 11.38
N THR A 47 -26.32 12.32 10.47
CA THR A 47 -26.03 12.34 9.04
C THR A 47 -24.93 13.34 8.67
N LEU A 48 -24.94 14.54 9.26
CA LEU A 48 -23.90 15.55 9.05
C LEU A 48 -22.56 15.10 9.61
N ALA A 49 -22.55 14.49 10.80
CA ALA A 49 -21.36 13.91 11.40
C ALA A 49 -20.75 12.82 10.51
N LEU A 50 -21.59 11.97 9.90
CA LEU A 50 -21.14 10.95 8.95
C LEU A 50 -20.54 11.58 7.68
N VAL A 51 -21.18 12.59 7.10
CA VAL A 51 -20.64 13.31 5.94
C VAL A 51 -19.30 13.97 6.26
N LEU A 52 -19.18 14.60 7.43
CA LEU A 52 -17.91 15.21 7.89
C LEU A 52 -16.82 14.16 8.09
N LEU A 53 -17.16 12.99 8.65
CA LEU A 53 -16.22 11.87 8.77
C LEU A 53 -15.73 11.40 7.40
N LEU A 54 -16.64 11.25 6.43
CA LEU A 54 -16.27 10.86 5.07
C LEU A 54 -15.37 11.89 4.39
N GLU A 55 -15.64 13.18 4.59
CA GLU A 55 -14.81 14.26 4.03
C GLU A 55 -13.41 14.27 4.67
N LEU A 56 -13.31 14.08 5.98
CA LEU A 56 -12.02 13.93 6.69
C LEU A 56 -11.23 12.74 6.13
N LEU A 57 -11.86 11.58 5.98
CA LEU A 57 -11.22 10.40 5.41
C LEU A 57 -10.84 10.60 3.93
N SER A 58 -11.66 11.31 3.16
CA SER A 58 -11.38 11.66 1.76
C SER A 58 -10.14 12.55 1.65
N VAL A 59 -10.00 13.57 2.50
CA VAL A 59 -8.81 14.42 2.56
C VAL A 59 -7.59 13.62 3.00
N GLN A 60 -7.71 12.84 4.07
CA GLN A 60 -6.60 12.07 4.60
C GLN A 60 -6.06 11.06 3.58
N THR A 61 -6.95 10.32 2.91
CA THR A 61 -6.58 9.38 1.85
C THR A 61 -5.99 10.09 0.63
N ALA A 62 -6.54 11.24 0.24
CA ALA A 62 -6.01 12.05 -0.85
C ALA A 62 -4.58 12.52 -0.53
N VAL A 63 -4.34 13.13 0.63
CA VAL A 63 -3.01 13.60 1.04
C VAL A 63 -2.02 12.44 1.13
N ARG A 64 -2.41 11.31 1.73
CA ARG A 64 -1.56 10.13 1.80
C ARG A 64 -1.20 9.58 0.42
N SER A 65 -2.16 9.52 -0.49
CA SER A 65 -1.93 9.07 -1.88
C SER A 65 -1.04 10.04 -2.65
N GLY A 66 -1.22 11.35 -2.46
CA GLY A 66 -0.39 12.37 -3.10
C GLY A 66 1.04 12.37 -2.58
N LEU A 67 1.21 12.21 -1.26
CA LEU A 67 2.52 12.01 -0.64
C LEU A 67 3.20 10.74 -1.17
N GLN A 68 2.45 9.66 -1.38
CA GLN A 68 2.96 8.43 -1.98
C GLN A 68 3.48 8.66 -3.40
N GLU A 69 2.73 9.36 -4.24
CA GLU A 69 3.12 9.62 -5.62
C GLU A 69 4.30 10.59 -5.72
N ALA A 70 4.28 11.67 -4.94
CA ALA A 70 5.39 12.60 -4.83
C ALA A 70 6.66 11.92 -4.28
N GLY A 71 6.51 11.02 -3.31
CA GLY A 71 7.59 10.21 -2.76
C GLY A 71 8.25 9.29 -3.78
N LYS A 72 7.48 8.69 -4.71
CA LYS A 72 8.05 7.91 -5.82
C LYS A 72 8.90 8.77 -6.75
N LYS A 73 8.39 9.95 -7.14
CA LYS A 73 9.14 10.89 -7.98
C LYS A 73 10.44 11.34 -7.31
N LEU A 74 10.35 11.70 -6.03
CA LEU A 74 11.50 12.07 -5.22
C LEU A 74 12.51 10.92 -5.12
N ALA A 75 12.06 9.68 -4.95
CA ALA A 75 12.95 8.51 -4.89
C ALA A 75 13.77 8.32 -6.19
N VAL A 76 13.21 8.68 -7.35
CA VAL A 76 13.93 8.64 -8.63
C VAL A 76 14.88 9.84 -8.77
N GLN A 77 14.42 11.06 -8.44
CA GLN A 77 15.22 12.28 -8.51
C GLN A 77 16.39 12.29 -7.52
N ALA A 78 16.24 11.57 -6.40
CA ALA A 78 17.25 11.44 -5.37
C ALA A 78 18.57 10.81 -5.86
N VAL A 79 18.57 10.16 -7.03
CA VAL A 79 19.78 9.65 -7.68
C VAL A 79 20.70 10.78 -8.13
N GLU A 80 20.12 11.88 -8.63
CA GLU A 80 20.88 13.05 -9.09
C GLU A 80 21.17 14.02 -7.93
N VAL A 81 20.17 14.26 -7.08
CA VAL A 81 20.27 15.20 -5.96
C VAL A 81 19.72 14.50 -4.71
N PRO A 82 20.58 13.99 -3.81
CA PRO A 82 20.16 13.24 -2.62
C PRO A 82 19.68 14.18 -1.50
N ALA A 83 18.75 15.07 -1.81
CA ALA A 83 18.16 16.02 -0.88
C ALA A 83 16.66 16.20 -1.15
N VAL A 84 15.91 16.52 -0.11
CA VAL A 84 14.50 16.92 -0.26
C VAL A 84 14.44 18.42 -0.38
N ILE A 85 13.78 18.90 -1.43
CA ILE A 85 13.41 20.31 -1.57
C ILE A 85 11.92 20.41 -1.22
N PRO A 86 11.54 20.93 -0.04
CA PRO A 86 10.15 20.91 0.43
C PRO A 86 9.16 21.52 -0.56
N SER A 87 9.53 22.65 -1.20
CA SER A 87 8.65 23.33 -2.17
C SER A 87 8.36 22.51 -3.44
N ASN A 88 9.33 21.70 -3.90
CA ASN A 88 9.10 20.79 -5.01
C ASN A 88 8.22 19.61 -4.58
N LEU A 89 8.45 19.08 -3.39
CA LEU A 89 7.66 18.01 -2.82
C LEU A 89 6.21 18.43 -2.60
N GLU A 90 5.96 19.61 -2.02
CA GLU A 90 4.63 20.21 -1.86
C GLU A 90 3.92 20.38 -3.20
N ARG A 91 4.63 20.89 -4.22
CA ARG A 91 4.09 21.02 -5.58
C ARG A 91 3.68 19.65 -6.16
N ASP A 92 4.51 18.63 -5.99
CA ASP A 92 4.20 17.28 -6.48
C ASP A 92 3.02 16.63 -5.74
N VAL A 93 2.90 16.86 -4.43
CA VAL A 93 1.74 16.44 -3.62
C VAL A 93 0.47 17.15 -4.09
N VAL A 94 0.51 18.47 -4.24
CA VAL A 94 -0.64 19.25 -4.72
C VAL A 94 -1.03 18.86 -6.14
N ASN A 95 -0.06 18.63 -7.04
CA ASN A 95 -0.32 18.22 -8.41
C ASN A 95 -0.95 16.83 -8.51
N SER A 96 -0.56 15.90 -7.62
CA SER A 96 -1.13 14.54 -7.59
C SER A 96 -2.53 14.50 -7.00
N ILE A 97 -2.83 15.35 -6.01
CA ILE A 97 -4.18 15.46 -5.41
C ILE A 97 -5.14 16.26 -6.31
N GLY A 98 -4.62 17.33 -6.93
CA GLY A 98 -5.37 18.35 -7.64
C GLY A 98 -5.59 19.59 -6.78
N ALA A 99 -5.07 20.74 -7.23
CA ALA A 99 -5.20 22.02 -6.52
C ALA A 99 -6.67 22.42 -6.33
N GLU A 100 -7.50 22.33 -7.38
CA GLU A 100 -8.93 22.67 -7.32
C GLU A 100 -9.69 21.81 -6.28
N ARG A 101 -9.31 20.54 -6.13
CA ARG A 101 -9.88 19.66 -5.11
C ARG A 101 -9.52 20.14 -3.70
N LEU A 102 -8.28 20.55 -3.48
CA LEU A 102 -7.82 21.07 -2.19
C LEU A 102 -8.49 22.42 -1.85
N GLU A 103 -8.61 23.34 -2.82
CA GLU A 103 -9.29 24.63 -2.62
C GLU A 103 -10.77 24.46 -2.21
N ARG A 104 -11.41 23.39 -2.67
CA ARG A 104 -12.82 23.08 -2.36
C ARG A 104 -12.99 22.16 -1.14
N SER A 105 -11.89 21.73 -0.53
CA SER A 105 -11.91 20.81 0.61
C SER A 105 -12.01 21.55 1.95
N ILE A 106 -12.01 20.77 3.03
CA ILE A 106 -11.94 21.27 4.41
C ILE A 106 -10.52 21.63 4.87
N VAL A 107 -9.52 21.51 3.99
CA VAL A 107 -8.12 21.91 4.27
C VAL A 107 -8.02 23.44 4.33
N GLU A 108 -7.45 23.94 5.42
CA GLU A 108 -7.20 25.36 5.60
C GLU A 108 -6.10 25.86 4.65
N GLY A 109 -6.38 26.94 3.92
CA GLY A 109 -5.45 27.45 2.89
C GLY A 109 -5.41 26.61 1.61
N GLY A 110 -6.32 25.63 1.46
CA GLY A 110 -6.46 24.85 0.24
C GLY A 110 -5.16 24.18 -0.19
N SER A 111 -4.75 24.42 -1.43
CA SER A 111 -3.50 23.88 -1.98
C SER A 111 -2.25 24.42 -1.29
N SER A 112 -2.30 25.66 -0.80
CA SER A 112 -1.19 26.30 -0.07
C SER A 112 -1.10 25.85 1.40
N GLY A 113 -2.07 25.07 1.88
CA GLY A 113 -2.11 24.54 3.24
C GLY A 113 -1.25 23.29 3.48
N ILE A 114 -0.71 22.70 2.42
CA ILE A 114 0.15 21.50 2.51
C ILE A 114 1.59 21.91 2.78
N ASN A 115 2.15 21.48 3.90
CA ASN A 115 3.53 21.75 4.28
C ASN A 115 4.37 20.47 4.40
N CYS A 116 5.52 20.43 3.73
CA CYS A 116 6.43 19.28 3.72
C CYS A 116 7.83 19.59 4.32
N ASN A 117 7.99 20.67 5.07
CA ASN A 117 9.29 21.16 5.57
C ASN A 117 10.03 20.18 6.50
N GLN A 118 9.31 19.25 7.13
CA GLN A 118 9.91 18.23 8.01
C GLN A 118 10.39 16.99 7.24
N SER A 119 10.31 17.00 5.92
CA SER A 119 10.77 15.89 5.08
C SER A 119 12.29 15.91 4.94
N TYR A 120 12.91 14.75 5.03
CA TYR A 120 14.36 14.61 4.84
C TYR A 120 14.72 13.32 4.12
N LEU A 121 15.91 13.32 3.55
CA LEU A 121 16.51 12.18 2.87
C LEU A 121 17.97 12.07 3.33
N SER A 122 18.37 10.89 3.77
CA SER A 122 19.77 10.61 4.12
C SER A 122 20.59 10.40 2.85
N PRO A 123 21.63 11.21 2.60
CA PRO A 123 22.49 11.02 1.42
C PRO A 123 23.29 9.72 1.46
N PHE A 124 23.64 9.24 2.67
CA PHE A 124 24.44 8.03 2.86
C PHE A 124 23.64 6.74 2.68
N THR A 125 22.45 6.68 3.28
CA THR A 125 21.63 5.45 3.21
C THR A 125 20.64 5.49 2.06
N GLY A 126 20.40 6.64 1.45
CA GLY A 126 19.32 6.88 0.48
C GLY A 126 17.92 6.70 1.10
N ILE A 127 17.79 6.52 2.41
CA ILE A 127 16.50 6.36 3.10
C ILE A 127 16.02 7.74 3.53
N GLY A 128 14.76 8.04 3.22
CA GLY A 128 14.13 9.30 3.58
C GLY A 128 12.82 9.08 4.31
N GLU A 129 12.44 10.07 5.11
CA GLU A 129 11.13 10.19 5.69
C GLU A 129 10.51 11.47 5.16
N ILE A 130 9.43 11.32 4.39
CA ILE A 130 8.67 12.44 3.88
C ILE A 130 7.40 12.60 4.69
N GLN A 131 6.97 13.85 4.80
CA GLN A 131 5.87 14.23 5.65
C GLN A 131 5.04 15.32 4.97
N ALA A 132 3.72 15.22 5.07
CA ALA A 132 2.80 16.30 4.78
C ALA A 132 2.03 16.67 6.04
N SER A 133 2.09 17.94 6.42
CA SER A 133 1.33 18.54 7.52
C SER A 133 0.35 19.56 6.98
N TYR A 134 -0.87 19.57 7.52
CA TYR A 134 -1.96 20.43 7.06
C TYR A 134 -2.98 20.63 8.19
N GLN A 135 -3.79 21.69 8.10
CA GLN A 135 -4.85 21.98 9.06
C GLN A 135 -6.21 21.79 8.41
N VAL A 136 -7.17 21.31 9.19
CA VAL A 136 -8.54 21.09 8.73
C VAL A 136 -9.51 21.93 9.55
N ARG A 137 -10.42 22.61 8.86
CA ARG A 137 -11.48 23.43 9.47
C ARG A 137 -12.83 22.75 9.32
N ILE A 138 -13.50 22.51 10.45
CA ILE A 138 -14.85 21.94 10.46
C ILE A 138 -15.87 23.07 10.23
N PRO A 139 -16.68 23.04 9.14
CA PRO A 139 -17.62 24.10 8.83
C PRO A 139 -18.93 23.93 9.63
N VAL A 140 -18.91 24.18 10.94
CA VAL A 140 -20.12 24.18 11.78
C VAL A 140 -20.68 25.60 11.94
N PRO A 141 -21.90 25.89 11.46
CA PRO A 141 -22.51 27.21 11.64
C PRO A 141 -22.67 27.57 13.13
N GLY A 142 -22.23 28.77 13.52
CA GLY A 142 -22.44 29.31 14.88
C GLY A 142 -21.43 28.87 15.95
N PHE A 143 -20.48 27.97 15.63
CA PHE A 143 -19.42 27.54 16.54
C PHE A 143 -18.04 27.74 15.88
N SER A 144 -17.13 28.43 16.57
CA SER A 144 -15.74 28.54 16.14
C SER A 144 -14.93 27.41 16.74
N ILE A 145 -14.74 26.33 15.98
CA ILE A 145 -13.86 25.22 16.35
C ILE A 145 -12.46 25.56 15.88
N ALA A 146 -11.46 25.40 16.76
CA ALA A 146 -10.07 25.58 16.39
C ALA A 146 -9.68 24.58 15.28
N PRO A 147 -8.88 24.99 14.27
CA PRO A 147 -8.39 24.08 13.25
C PRO A 147 -7.65 22.88 13.87
N ILE A 148 -7.85 21.72 13.28
CA ILE A 148 -7.22 20.47 13.73
C ILE A 148 -6.00 20.21 12.84
N SER A 149 -4.83 20.06 13.45
CA SER A 149 -3.60 19.73 12.74
C SER A 149 -3.52 18.23 12.43
N TYR A 150 -3.29 17.90 11.17
CA TYR A 150 -3.04 16.55 10.67
C TYR A 150 -1.62 16.42 10.14
N LYS A 151 -1.10 15.19 10.23
CA LYS A 151 0.24 14.84 9.76
C LYS A 151 0.23 13.43 9.19
N GLU A 152 0.67 13.31 7.94
CA GLU A 152 0.94 12.04 7.28
C GLU A 152 2.45 11.89 7.10
N THR A 153 2.98 10.71 7.43
CA THR A 153 4.39 10.37 7.25
C THR A 153 4.54 9.12 6.40
N MET A 154 5.59 9.07 5.59
CA MET A 154 5.95 7.91 4.80
C MET A 154 7.46 7.78 4.69
N ARG A 155 7.94 6.55 4.80
CA ARG A 155 9.35 6.22 4.56
C ARG A 155 9.55 5.87 3.09
N ILE A 156 10.57 6.45 2.47
CA ILE A 156 10.97 6.21 1.09
C ILE A 156 12.44 5.78 1.02
N LYS A 157 12.82 5.14 -0.08
CA LYS A 157 14.20 4.79 -0.40
C LYS A 157 14.50 5.26 -1.82
N ALA A 158 15.53 6.08 -1.95
CA ALA A 158 16.07 6.51 -3.22
C ALA A 158 16.43 5.30 -4.09
N TRP A 159 16.24 5.44 -5.40
CA TRP A 159 16.55 4.41 -6.40
C TRP A 159 18.05 4.33 -6.69
N THR A 160 18.88 4.31 -5.65
CA THR A 160 20.35 4.26 -5.73
C THR A 160 20.89 2.83 -5.72
N GLY A 161 20.03 1.84 -5.90
CA GLY A 161 20.37 0.43 -5.70
C GLY A 161 20.54 0.06 -4.22
N TYR A 162 21.04 -1.16 -3.99
CA TYR A 162 21.36 -1.64 -2.66
C TYR A 162 22.85 -1.38 -2.41
N GLU A 163 23.17 -0.25 -1.79
CA GLU A 163 24.48 -0.11 -1.15
C GLU A 163 24.43 -0.85 0.19
N ALA A 164 25.35 -1.79 0.38
CA ALA A 164 25.54 -2.43 1.67
C ALA A 164 25.74 -1.32 2.70
N GLY A 165 24.81 -1.22 3.66
CA GLY A 165 24.90 -0.25 4.74
C GLY A 165 26.30 -0.29 5.36
N GLY A 166 26.90 0.87 5.56
CA GLY A 166 28.30 1.01 5.95
C GLY A 166 28.71 0.21 7.18
N VAL A 167 30.02 -0.11 7.17
CA VAL A 167 30.86 -0.63 8.27
C VAL A 167 30.37 -1.96 8.87
N GLY A 168 30.53 -3.03 8.10
CA GLY A 168 30.37 -4.40 8.57
C GLY A 168 30.53 -5.41 7.45
N GLU A 169 31.73 -5.99 7.35
CA GLU A 169 32.19 -7.02 6.41
C GLU A 169 32.42 -6.55 4.95
N GLU A 170 33.68 -6.19 4.66
CA GLU A 170 34.21 -5.84 3.33
C GLU A 170 34.11 -6.95 2.27
N ASP A 171 33.45 -8.09 2.54
CA ASP A 171 33.52 -9.27 1.66
C ASP A 171 32.17 -9.95 1.39
N ASP A 172 31.04 -9.29 1.67
CA ASP A 172 29.73 -9.89 1.42
C ASP A 172 29.24 -9.60 -0.02
N GLN A 173 30.01 -10.13 -0.99
CA GLN A 173 29.79 -9.95 -2.42
C GLN A 173 28.41 -10.46 -2.84
N ILE A 174 27.66 -9.62 -3.55
CA ILE A 174 26.38 -10.03 -4.18
C ILE A 174 26.69 -10.93 -5.37
N VAL A 175 26.05 -12.10 -5.42
CA VAL A 175 26.17 -13.09 -6.48
C VAL A 175 24.81 -13.45 -7.06
N TYR A 176 24.82 -13.89 -8.31
CA TYR A 176 23.65 -14.35 -9.04
C TYR A 176 23.59 -15.87 -9.02
N VAL A 177 22.42 -16.40 -8.70
CA VAL A 177 22.20 -17.82 -8.51
C VAL A 177 20.92 -18.24 -9.21
N THR A 178 20.88 -19.49 -9.64
CA THR A 178 19.66 -20.08 -10.19
C THR A 178 19.07 -21.07 -9.20
N ASP A 179 17.74 -21.24 -9.25
CA ASP A 179 16.96 -22.08 -8.32
C ASP A 179 17.57 -23.49 -8.16
N THR A 180 17.89 -24.13 -9.29
CA THR A 180 18.51 -25.47 -9.31
C THR A 180 20.02 -25.46 -9.53
N GLY A 181 20.67 -24.30 -9.56
CA GLY A 181 22.09 -24.16 -9.89
C GLY A 181 23.00 -24.54 -8.72
N VAL A 182 24.04 -25.32 -8.97
CA VAL A 182 25.09 -25.66 -7.99
C VAL A 182 26.25 -24.65 -7.96
N VAL A 183 26.17 -23.63 -8.81
CA VAL A 183 27.18 -22.58 -8.93
C VAL A 183 26.58 -21.20 -8.72
N TYR A 184 27.40 -20.27 -8.23
CA TYR A 184 27.09 -18.84 -8.22
C TYR A 184 27.84 -18.13 -9.35
N HIS A 185 27.28 -17.00 -9.79
CA HIS A 185 27.80 -16.17 -10.86
C HIS A 185 28.05 -14.76 -10.32
N LYS A 186 29.13 -14.09 -10.76
CA LYS A 186 29.38 -12.68 -10.43
C LYS A 186 28.90 -11.71 -11.51
N ASN A 187 28.73 -12.19 -12.74
CA ASN A 187 28.26 -11.40 -13.87
C ASN A 187 26.82 -11.82 -14.23
N PRO A 188 25.83 -10.90 -14.20
CA PRO A 188 24.45 -11.22 -14.59
C PRO A 188 24.33 -11.62 -16.06
N HIS A 189 25.19 -11.08 -16.93
CA HIS A 189 25.26 -11.39 -18.37
C HIS A 189 26.16 -12.59 -18.67
N CYS A 190 26.36 -13.49 -17.70
CA CYS A 190 27.04 -14.75 -17.98
C CYS A 190 26.19 -15.58 -18.94
N THR A 191 26.80 -16.17 -19.97
CA THR A 191 26.11 -17.02 -20.97
C THR A 191 25.36 -18.22 -20.37
N HIS A 192 25.61 -18.56 -19.11
CA HIS A 192 24.88 -19.62 -18.38
C HIS A 192 23.59 -19.12 -17.70
N LEU A 193 23.43 -17.80 -17.56
CA LEU A 193 22.26 -17.12 -17.02
C LEU A 193 21.46 -16.48 -18.16
N ASP A 194 22.15 -15.68 -18.98
CA ASP A 194 21.61 -14.92 -20.10
C ASP A 194 21.91 -15.69 -21.40
N LEU A 195 20.92 -16.47 -21.86
CA LEU A 195 21.06 -17.31 -23.05
C LEU A 195 20.77 -16.48 -24.30
N SER A 196 21.67 -16.52 -25.28
CA SER A 196 21.42 -16.01 -26.63
C SER A 196 20.41 -16.92 -27.34
N ILE A 197 19.12 -16.58 -27.31
CA ILE A 197 18.05 -17.37 -27.93
C ILE A 197 17.67 -16.74 -29.27
N HIS A 198 17.71 -17.55 -30.33
CA HIS A 198 17.35 -17.13 -31.68
C HIS A 198 16.24 -18.01 -32.24
N ALA A 199 15.34 -17.42 -33.02
CA ALA A 199 14.35 -18.16 -33.79
C ALA A 199 14.97 -18.59 -35.14
N ALA A 200 14.82 -19.86 -35.50
CA ALA A 200 15.29 -20.43 -36.75
C ALA A 200 14.17 -21.20 -37.45
N ALA A 201 14.15 -21.20 -38.78
CA ALA A 201 13.22 -22.03 -39.53
C ALA A 201 13.54 -23.52 -39.32
N SER A 202 12.52 -24.34 -39.12
CA SER A 202 12.71 -25.79 -38.91
C SER A 202 13.42 -26.47 -40.09
N SER A 203 13.25 -25.96 -41.30
CA SER A 203 13.93 -26.40 -42.52
C SER A 203 15.45 -26.17 -42.51
N GLU A 204 15.93 -25.16 -41.78
CA GLU A 204 17.34 -24.72 -41.78
C GLU A 204 18.15 -25.33 -40.62
N LEU A 205 17.50 -26.04 -39.70
CA LEU A 205 18.15 -26.64 -38.53
C LEU A 205 19.29 -27.59 -38.89
N ASN A 206 19.15 -28.33 -39.99
CA ASN A 206 20.16 -29.29 -40.43
C ASN A 206 21.47 -28.62 -40.89
N SER A 207 21.40 -27.37 -41.35
CA SER A 207 22.57 -26.56 -41.75
C SER A 207 23.19 -25.78 -40.59
N LEU A 208 22.39 -25.42 -39.58
CA LEU A 208 22.88 -24.62 -38.45
C LEU A 208 23.77 -25.43 -37.50
N ARG A 209 24.78 -24.76 -36.94
CA ARG A 209 25.69 -25.30 -35.93
C ARG A 209 25.81 -24.33 -34.78
N ASN A 210 26.00 -24.86 -33.58
CA ASN A 210 26.34 -24.04 -32.42
C ASN A 210 27.79 -23.52 -32.52
N GLU A 211 28.20 -22.64 -31.62
CA GLU A 211 29.55 -22.05 -31.60
C GLU A 211 30.67 -23.10 -31.51
N ASN A 212 30.37 -24.28 -30.95
CA ASN A 212 31.29 -25.41 -30.85
C ASN A 212 31.26 -26.35 -32.08
N GLY A 213 30.50 -26.02 -33.13
CA GLY A 213 30.36 -26.82 -34.35
C GLY A 213 29.41 -28.03 -34.23
N GLY A 214 28.66 -28.15 -33.14
CA GLY A 214 27.69 -29.21 -32.88
C GLY A 214 26.36 -29.00 -33.62
N LYS A 215 25.65 -30.11 -33.89
CA LYS A 215 24.29 -30.09 -34.47
C LYS A 215 23.25 -29.88 -33.37
N TYR A 216 22.09 -29.32 -33.74
CA TYR A 216 20.96 -29.17 -32.85
C TYR A 216 20.04 -30.40 -32.86
N HIS A 217 19.78 -30.95 -31.67
CA HIS A 217 18.93 -32.10 -31.44
C HIS A 217 17.58 -31.70 -30.81
N ALA A 218 16.59 -32.58 -30.86
CA ALA A 218 15.29 -32.30 -30.28
C ALA A 218 15.39 -32.19 -28.75
N CYS A 219 14.72 -31.18 -28.17
CA CYS A 219 14.57 -31.09 -26.72
C CYS A 219 13.52 -32.08 -26.22
N GLU A 220 13.92 -32.98 -25.31
CA GLU A 220 13.08 -34.02 -24.71
C GLU A 220 11.83 -33.50 -23.97
N LYS A 221 11.83 -32.21 -23.57
CA LYS A 221 10.78 -31.61 -22.73
C LYS A 221 9.70 -30.87 -23.50
N CYS A 222 10.02 -30.37 -24.69
CA CYS A 222 9.12 -29.48 -25.44
C CYS A 222 8.95 -29.88 -26.91
N VAL A 223 9.72 -30.87 -27.38
CA VAL A 223 9.59 -31.44 -28.71
C VAL A 223 8.94 -32.81 -28.57
N HIS A 224 7.65 -32.89 -28.87
CA HIS A 224 6.87 -34.12 -28.86
C HIS A 224 6.15 -34.29 -30.20
N GLY A 225 6.34 -35.43 -30.86
CA GLY A 225 5.67 -35.77 -32.12
C GLY A 225 6.15 -34.99 -33.35
N SER A 226 5.42 -35.16 -34.45
CA SER A 226 5.82 -34.73 -35.81
C SER A 226 5.39 -33.31 -36.21
N SER A 227 4.80 -32.52 -35.30
CA SER A 227 4.33 -31.17 -35.62
C SER A 227 5.40 -30.13 -35.30
N MET A 228 6.37 -29.98 -36.21
CA MET A 228 7.23 -28.80 -36.24
C MET A 228 6.39 -27.59 -36.70
N GLY A 229 6.11 -26.66 -35.79
CA GLY A 229 5.73 -25.30 -36.18
C GLY A 229 6.85 -24.66 -37.02
N GLY A 230 6.51 -23.69 -37.86
CA GLY A 230 7.43 -23.11 -38.85
C GLY A 230 8.75 -22.55 -38.29
N SER A 231 8.79 -22.18 -37.01
CA SER A 231 9.97 -21.67 -36.33
C SER A 231 10.26 -22.45 -35.03
N VAL A 232 11.53 -22.75 -34.79
CA VAL A 232 12.05 -23.30 -33.53
C VAL A 232 13.01 -22.30 -32.88
N TYR A 233 13.34 -22.53 -31.61
CA TYR A 233 14.28 -21.73 -30.85
C TYR A 233 15.56 -22.51 -30.59
N ILE A 234 16.71 -21.91 -30.90
CA ILE A 234 18.04 -22.45 -30.64
C ILE A 234 18.85 -21.46 -29.81
N THR A 235 19.95 -21.92 -29.24
CA THR A 235 20.92 -21.06 -28.56
C THR A 235 22.32 -21.22 -29.13
N ASP A 236 23.13 -20.18 -29.06
CA ASP A 236 24.47 -20.16 -29.67
C ASP A 236 25.41 -21.22 -29.05
N GLN A 237 25.26 -21.50 -27.76
CA GLN A 237 26.08 -22.47 -27.01
C GLN A 237 25.40 -23.84 -26.82
N GLY A 238 24.07 -23.90 -26.97
CA GLY A 238 23.31 -25.13 -26.76
C GLY A 238 23.41 -26.10 -27.93
N ASP A 239 23.01 -27.35 -27.70
CA ASP A 239 22.97 -28.41 -28.70
C ASP A 239 21.53 -28.89 -28.96
N ARG A 240 20.52 -28.17 -28.44
CA ARG A 240 19.11 -28.54 -28.56
C ARG A 240 18.28 -27.40 -29.12
N TYR A 241 17.29 -27.77 -29.92
CA TYR A 241 16.23 -26.86 -30.37
C TYR A 241 14.95 -27.07 -29.55
N HIS A 242 14.17 -26.00 -29.44
CA HIS A 242 12.98 -25.93 -28.61
C HIS A 242 11.79 -25.39 -29.40
N ASN A 243 10.58 -25.88 -29.12
CA ASN A 243 9.35 -25.35 -29.72
C ASN A 243 8.70 -24.22 -28.90
N SER A 244 9.20 -23.95 -27.69
CA SER A 244 8.65 -22.93 -26.81
C SER A 244 9.75 -22.21 -26.03
N LEU A 245 9.67 -20.88 -25.97
CA LEU A 245 10.50 -20.03 -25.11
C LEU A 245 10.26 -20.29 -23.61
N THR A 246 9.10 -20.86 -23.24
CA THR A 246 8.78 -21.19 -21.85
C THR A 246 9.31 -22.55 -21.41
N CYS A 247 10.01 -23.28 -22.29
CA CYS A 247 10.64 -24.56 -21.95
C CYS A 247 11.60 -24.38 -20.77
N SER A 248 11.54 -25.28 -19.78
CA SER A 248 12.48 -25.26 -18.64
C SER A 248 13.94 -25.50 -19.01
N GLY A 249 14.22 -25.94 -20.24
CA GLY A 249 15.59 -25.97 -20.79
C GLY A 249 16.14 -24.60 -21.17
N LEU A 250 15.26 -23.62 -21.48
CA LEU A 250 15.61 -22.25 -21.84
C LEU A 250 15.39 -21.28 -20.68
N LYS A 251 14.33 -21.47 -19.89
CA LYS A 251 14.02 -20.58 -18.77
C LYS A 251 15.07 -20.69 -17.66
N ARG A 252 15.66 -19.55 -17.27
CA ARG A 252 16.50 -19.41 -16.08
C ARG A 252 15.84 -18.43 -15.11
N THR A 253 15.42 -18.93 -13.95
CA THR A 253 15.01 -18.05 -12.84
C THR A 253 16.28 -17.68 -12.08
N VAL A 254 16.69 -16.41 -12.20
CA VAL A 254 17.90 -15.89 -11.56
C VAL A 254 17.50 -15.01 -10.38
N TYR A 255 18.12 -15.22 -9.23
CA TYR A 255 17.98 -14.39 -8.05
C TYR A 255 19.34 -13.87 -7.60
N THR A 256 19.33 -12.72 -6.94
CA THR A 256 20.49 -12.13 -6.27
C THR A 256 20.52 -12.59 -4.82
N ALA A 257 21.66 -13.07 -4.36
CA ALA A 257 21.90 -13.45 -2.96
C ALA A 257 23.28 -12.97 -2.52
N ARG A 258 23.51 -12.81 -1.22
CA ARG A 258 24.86 -12.63 -0.69
C ARG A 258 25.63 -13.94 -0.76
N ILE A 259 26.95 -13.89 -0.97
CA ILE A 259 27.78 -15.10 -1.02
C ILE A 259 27.70 -15.91 0.29
N SER A 260 27.58 -15.21 1.43
CA SER A 260 27.34 -15.80 2.76
C SER A 260 26.01 -16.57 2.85
N GLU A 261 24.99 -16.17 2.10
CA GLU A 261 23.66 -16.78 2.08
C GLU A 261 23.57 -18.01 1.16
N VAL A 262 24.62 -18.31 0.39
CA VAL A 262 24.69 -19.48 -0.52
C VAL A 262 25.84 -20.43 -0.22
N PRO A 263 25.93 -20.96 1.02
CA PRO A 263 27.01 -21.87 1.40
C PRO A 263 26.99 -23.13 0.52
N GLY A 264 28.18 -23.57 0.11
CA GLY A 264 28.37 -24.81 -0.66
C GLY A 264 28.18 -24.68 -2.17
N LYS A 265 27.77 -23.53 -2.71
CA LYS A 265 27.79 -23.29 -4.16
C LYS A 265 29.18 -22.90 -4.64
N ARG A 266 29.63 -23.49 -5.75
CA ARG A 266 30.95 -23.21 -6.32
C ARG A 266 30.91 -21.99 -7.24
N ALA A 267 32.04 -21.32 -7.42
CA ALA A 267 32.15 -20.25 -8.39
C ALA A 267 31.94 -20.78 -9.83
N CYS A 268 31.18 -20.08 -10.66
CA CYS A 268 31.04 -20.42 -12.07
C CYS A 268 32.40 -20.38 -12.78
N SER A 269 32.69 -21.36 -13.64
CA SER A 269 33.95 -21.44 -14.39
C SER A 269 34.18 -20.26 -15.34
N LYS A 270 33.11 -19.68 -15.93
CA LYS A 270 33.22 -18.55 -16.88
C LYS A 270 33.32 -17.19 -16.21
N CYS A 271 32.60 -16.97 -15.11
CA CYS A 271 32.49 -15.64 -14.48
C CYS A 271 32.84 -15.59 -12.99
N GLY A 272 33.22 -16.70 -12.38
CA GLY A 272 33.53 -16.80 -10.95
C GLY A 272 34.98 -16.49 -10.60
N GLY A 273 35.90 -16.69 -11.54
CA GLY A 273 37.34 -16.42 -11.38
C GLY A 273 37.79 -15.02 -11.80
N LYS A 274 36.85 -14.11 -12.06
CA LYS A 274 37.11 -12.69 -12.30
C LYS A 274 36.67 -11.86 -11.10
#